data_AF-A0A5C1Q702-F1
#
_entry.id   AF-A0A5C1Q702-F1
#
_cell.length_a   1.000
_cell.length_b   1.000
_cell.length_c   1.000
_cell.angle_alpha   90.00
_cell.angle_beta   90.00
_cell.angle_gamma   90.00
#
_symmetry.space_group_name_H-M   'P 1'
#
loop_
_entity.id
_entity.type
_entity.pdbx_description
1 polymer ?
#
loop_
_entity_poly.entity_id
_entity_poly.type
_entity_poly.pdbx_seq_one_letter_code
_entity_poly.pdbx_strand_id
1 'polypeptide(L)'
;MIFDKGVNYIKEFARPLERQLLEFYFFDGSKYLVLEELLKFHNSDGGFGRGLEPDYRANESSILASTYAMDILIDLEFDSSEATVISTMNYIISNYNQTKSTWRLLPEIEENYAHAPWWNQNKLEKTFNFFIENPKVKICGYLFHYPTLSSEKFRNKILNEVLDYLDKRDTEASVDEILNYTRLFNSKNLPLEVKHTVKKKLNQMIITSVESNPEKWGEYCLKPINVVTSIESPFINLIIEQLNTNLDFEIENQNSDGSWSPNWNWANTFPKEWSAAKREWSGIITLERLKLLRDFNKI
;
A
#
# COMPACT_ATOMS: atom_id res chain seq x y z
N MET A 1 -2.38 -27.74 -5.19
CA MET A 1 -1.13 -27.02 -5.52
C MET A 1 -1.12 -25.69 -4.75
N ILE A 2 -0.06 -24.87 -4.80
CA ILE A 2 0.02 -23.59 -4.05
C ILE A 2 -1.18 -22.69 -4.33
N PHE A 3 -1.53 -22.54 -5.61
CA PHE A 3 -2.68 -21.78 -6.07
C PHE A 3 -3.98 -22.24 -5.43
N ASP A 4 -4.34 -23.52 -5.58
CA ASP A 4 -5.62 -24.06 -5.06
C ASP A 4 -5.76 -23.82 -3.56
N LYS A 5 -4.68 -24.01 -2.80
CA LYS A 5 -4.68 -23.78 -1.34
C LYS A 5 -4.92 -22.31 -1.00
N GLY A 6 -4.23 -21.39 -1.69
CA GLY A 6 -4.41 -19.95 -1.47
C GLY A 6 -5.80 -19.46 -1.89
N VAL A 7 -6.31 -19.94 -3.02
CA VAL A 7 -7.68 -19.67 -3.49
C VAL A 7 -8.71 -20.15 -2.48
N ASN A 8 -8.58 -21.38 -1.99
CA ASN A 8 -9.50 -21.94 -0.99
C ASN A 8 -9.45 -21.12 0.31
N TYR A 9 -8.25 -20.76 0.78
CA TYR A 9 -8.10 -19.92 1.97
C TYR A 9 -8.84 -18.59 1.83
N ILE A 10 -8.66 -17.88 0.70
CA ILE A 10 -9.33 -16.59 0.47
C ILE A 10 -10.85 -16.77 0.43
N LYS A 11 -11.35 -17.78 -0.29
CA LYS A 11 -12.78 -18.05 -0.43
C LYS A 11 -13.45 -18.37 0.91
N GLU A 12 -12.76 -19.09 1.80
CA GLU A 12 -13.29 -19.49 3.10
C GLU A 12 -13.14 -18.39 4.17
N PHE A 13 -11.96 -17.78 4.28
CA PHE A 13 -11.56 -17.02 5.47
C PHE A 13 -11.34 -15.52 5.26
N ALA A 14 -10.98 -15.06 4.04
CA ALA A 14 -10.71 -13.64 3.79
C ALA A 14 -12.00 -12.80 3.79
N ARG A 15 -11.87 -11.47 3.85
CA ARG A 15 -13.03 -10.55 3.79
C ARG A 15 -13.70 -10.65 2.42
N PRO A 16 -14.99 -10.28 2.31
CA PRO A 16 -15.65 -10.14 1.03
C PRO A 16 -14.87 -9.31 0.00
N LEU A 17 -14.19 -8.23 0.43
CA LEU A 17 -13.35 -7.41 -0.44
C LEU A 17 -12.23 -8.22 -1.13
N GLU A 18 -11.43 -8.98 -0.37
CA GLU A 18 -10.37 -9.81 -0.96
C GLU A 18 -10.91 -10.96 -1.80
N ARG A 19 -12.11 -11.49 -1.48
CA ARG A 19 -12.78 -12.48 -2.34
C ARG A 19 -13.13 -11.89 -3.69
N GLN A 20 -13.70 -10.68 -3.73
CA GLN A 20 -14.01 -10.01 -4.99
C GLN A 20 -12.76 -9.61 -5.76
N LEU A 21 -11.69 -9.19 -5.07
CA LEU A 21 -10.40 -8.94 -5.71
C LEU A 21 -9.81 -10.22 -6.31
N LEU A 22 -9.92 -11.37 -5.64
CA LEU A 22 -9.51 -12.66 -6.19
C LEU A 22 -10.30 -12.99 -7.47
N GLU A 23 -11.62 -12.85 -7.43
CA GLU A 23 -12.48 -13.07 -8.61
C GLU A 23 -12.09 -12.15 -9.76
N PHE A 24 -11.84 -10.86 -9.50
CA PHE A 24 -11.36 -9.91 -10.52
C PHE A 24 -10.02 -10.33 -11.14
N TYR A 25 -9.03 -10.71 -10.32
CA TYR A 25 -7.69 -10.98 -10.82
C TYR A 25 -7.52 -12.37 -11.46
N PHE A 26 -8.33 -13.37 -11.09
CA PHE A 26 -8.12 -14.76 -11.51
C PHE A 26 -9.30 -15.42 -12.23
N PHE A 27 -10.50 -14.84 -12.14
CA PHE A 27 -11.74 -15.48 -12.60
C PHE A 27 -12.67 -14.54 -13.37
N ASP A 28 -12.10 -13.54 -14.06
CA ASP A 28 -12.83 -12.57 -14.89
C ASP A 28 -13.96 -11.82 -14.16
N GLY A 29 -13.83 -11.67 -12.84
CA GLY A 29 -14.78 -10.94 -12.01
C GLY A 29 -14.81 -9.45 -12.35
N SER A 30 -15.94 -8.80 -12.10
CA SER A 30 -16.11 -7.36 -12.39
C SER A 30 -15.45 -6.48 -11.31
N LYS A 31 -14.66 -5.49 -11.73
CA LYS A 31 -14.12 -4.46 -10.83
C LYS A 31 -15.20 -3.67 -10.07
N TYR A 32 -16.42 -3.62 -10.60
CA TYR A 32 -17.54 -2.95 -9.92
C TYR A 32 -18.07 -3.76 -8.72
N LEU A 33 -17.93 -5.09 -8.73
CA LEU A 33 -18.24 -5.89 -7.54
C LEU A 33 -17.18 -5.69 -6.45
N VAL A 34 -15.92 -5.45 -6.84
CA VAL A 34 -14.89 -5.02 -5.89
C VAL A 34 -15.24 -3.66 -5.30
N LEU A 35 -15.65 -2.70 -6.14
CA LEU A 35 -16.06 -1.37 -5.70
C LEU A 35 -17.23 -1.44 -4.70
N GLU A 36 -18.23 -2.29 -4.93
CA GLU A 36 -19.36 -2.49 -4.02
C GLU A 36 -18.89 -2.92 -2.61
N GLU A 37 -17.95 -3.86 -2.53
CA GLU A 37 -17.38 -4.29 -1.25
C GLU A 37 -16.48 -3.22 -0.63
N LEU A 38 -15.71 -2.48 -1.43
CA LEU A 38 -14.86 -1.40 -0.98
C LEU A 38 -15.69 -0.25 -0.37
N LEU A 39 -16.84 0.08 -0.96
CA LEU A 39 -17.72 1.16 -0.51
C LEU A 39 -18.30 0.94 0.90
N LYS A 40 -18.26 -0.28 1.45
CA LYS A 40 -18.67 -0.56 2.83
C LYS A 40 -17.77 0.13 3.87
N PHE A 41 -16.54 0.48 3.46
CA PHE A 41 -15.57 1.22 4.26
C PHE A 41 -15.58 2.73 4.01
N HIS A 42 -16.37 3.19 3.02
CA HIS A 42 -16.46 4.60 2.62
C HIS A 42 -17.40 5.37 3.55
N ASN A 43 -16.99 6.56 3.97
CA ASN A 43 -17.77 7.45 4.82
C ASN A 43 -18.32 8.64 4.01
N SER A 44 -19.33 9.30 4.58
CA SER A 44 -20.03 10.41 3.91
C SER A 44 -19.18 11.65 3.65
N ASP A 45 -18.02 11.78 4.30
CA ASP A 45 -17.05 12.84 4.07
C ASP A 45 -16.12 12.58 2.87
N GLY A 46 -16.29 11.42 2.20
CA GLY A 46 -15.51 11.00 1.06
C GLY A 46 -14.27 10.19 1.41
N GLY A 47 -13.91 10.07 2.68
CA GLY A 47 -12.77 9.26 3.14
C GLY A 47 -13.15 7.82 3.48
N PHE A 48 -12.14 7.01 3.79
CA PHE A 48 -12.30 5.61 4.20
C PHE A 48 -11.83 5.39 5.63
N GLY A 49 -12.46 4.41 6.30
CA GLY A 49 -12.15 3.98 7.66
C GLY A 49 -12.62 2.54 7.91
N ARG A 50 -13.14 2.25 9.11
CA ARG A 50 -13.82 1.00 9.48
C ARG A 50 -12.96 -0.26 9.30
N GLY A 51 -11.66 -0.14 9.57
CA GLY A 51 -10.72 -1.26 9.46
C GLY A 51 -10.40 -1.71 8.04
N LEU A 52 -10.56 -0.83 7.04
CA LEU A 52 -10.10 -1.11 5.68
C LEU A 52 -8.60 -1.47 5.67
N GLU A 53 -7.79 -0.65 6.34
CA GLU A 53 -6.44 -0.99 6.78
C GLU A 53 -6.59 -1.78 8.11
N PRO A 54 -6.29 -3.08 8.15
CA PRO A 54 -6.64 -3.92 9.30
C PRO A 54 -5.96 -3.54 10.62
N ASP A 55 -4.81 -2.87 10.58
CA ASP A 55 -4.10 -2.43 11.79
C ASP A 55 -4.67 -1.17 12.42
N TYR A 56 -5.66 -0.51 11.81
CA TYR A 56 -6.35 0.65 12.37
C TYR A 56 -7.88 0.50 12.31
N ARG A 57 -8.51 0.26 13.46
CA ARG A 57 -9.93 -0.16 13.55
C ARG A 57 -10.93 0.97 13.81
N ALA A 58 -10.52 2.22 13.73
CA ALA A 58 -11.43 3.35 13.93
C ALA A 58 -12.49 3.42 12.81
N ASN A 59 -13.68 3.95 13.14
CA ASN A 59 -14.77 4.08 12.17
C ASN A 59 -14.60 5.31 11.27
N GLU A 60 -13.96 6.34 11.82
CA GLU A 60 -13.69 7.63 11.22
C GLU A 60 -12.79 7.48 10.00
N SER A 61 -12.94 8.41 9.06
CA SER A 61 -12.07 8.49 7.91
C SER A 61 -10.64 8.83 8.31
N SER A 62 -9.66 8.21 7.65
CA SER A 62 -8.25 8.53 7.81
C SER A 62 -7.55 8.65 6.47
N ILE A 63 -6.44 9.39 6.42
CA ILE A 63 -5.61 9.42 5.21
C ILE A 63 -5.01 8.02 4.96
N LEU A 64 -4.64 7.31 6.02
CA LEU A 64 -4.16 5.92 5.94
C LEU A 64 -5.12 5.03 5.14
N ALA A 65 -6.36 4.89 5.61
CA ALA A 65 -7.35 4.04 4.93
C ALA A 65 -7.77 4.60 3.56
N SER A 66 -7.85 5.93 3.41
CA SER A 66 -8.20 6.55 2.13
C SER A 66 -7.13 6.34 1.05
N THR A 67 -5.84 6.33 1.43
CA THR A 67 -4.75 6.00 0.50
C THR A 67 -4.76 4.51 0.13
N TYR A 68 -5.09 3.63 1.08
CA TYR A 68 -5.29 2.20 0.80
C TYR A 68 -6.42 1.96 -0.22
N ALA A 69 -7.57 2.62 -0.04
CA ALA A 69 -8.67 2.57 -1.01
C ALA A 69 -8.27 3.11 -2.39
N MET A 70 -7.55 4.25 -2.42
CA MET A 70 -7.10 4.87 -3.66
C MET A 70 -6.11 3.97 -4.42
N ASP A 71 -5.24 3.24 -3.73
CA ASP A 71 -4.36 2.23 -4.35
C ASP A 71 -5.20 1.15 -5.07
N ILE A 72 -6.25 0.62 -4.43
CA ILE A 72 -7.17 -0.35 -5.06
C ILE A 72 -7.86 0.27 -6.28
N LEU A 73 -8.42 1.47 -6.16
CA LEU A 73 -9.13 2.14 -7.26
C LEU A 73 -8.22 2.36 -8.49
N ILE A 74 -6.97 2.76 -8.26
CA ILE A 74 -5.97 2.95 -9.30
C ILE A 74 -5.60 1.61 -9.94
N ASP A 75 -5.36 0.57 -9.14
CA ASP A 75 -4.93 -0.75 -9.63
C ASP A 75 -6.04 -1.49 -10.40
N LEU A 76 -7.31 -1.13 -10.17
CA LEU A 76 -8.48 -1.57 -10.95
C LEU A 76 -8.80 -0.65 -12.14
N GLU A 77 -7.96 0.36 -12.39
CA GLU A 77 -8.10 1.33 -13.47
C GLU A 77 -9.45 2.07 -13.46
N PHE A 78 -9.93 2.50 -12.30
CA PHE A 78 -11.01 3.50 -12.24
C PHE A 78 -10.49 4.87 -12.70
N ASP A 79 -11.26 5.57 -13.52
CA ASP A 79 -10.89 6.88 -14.05
C ASP A 79 -11.43 8.03 -13.17
N SER A 80 -11.09 9.27 -13.55
CA SER A 80 -11.48 10.47 -12.80
C SER A 80 -12.97 10.84 -12.90
N SER A 81 -13.79 10.07 -13.62
CA SER A 81 -15.25 10.25 -13.67
C SER A 81 -15.98 9.42 -12.61
N GLU A 82 -15.30 8.42 -12.03
CA GLU A 82 -15.87 7.59 -10.96
C GLU A 82 -16.13 8.43 -9.70
N ALA A 83 -17.36 8.39 -9.20
CA ALA A 83 -17.79 9.23 -8.07
C ALA A 83 -16.94 8.97 -6.83
N THR A 84 -16.58 7.71 -6.58
CA THR A 84 -15.74 7.29 -5.45
C THR A 84 -14.33 7.85 -5.56
N VAL A 85 -13.74 7.88 -6.76
CA VAL A 85 -12.41 8.48 -7.01
C VAL A 85 -12.47 9.98 -6.71
N ILE A 86 -13.50 10.67 -7.21
CA ILE A 86 -13.69 12.12 -7.00
C ILE A 86 -13.83 12.45 -5.51
N SER A 87 -14.73 11.76 -4.79
CA SER A 87 -14.95 12.02 -3.36
C SER A 87 -13.70 11.76 -2.52
N THR A 88 -12.95 10.71 -2.84
CA THR A 88 -11.73 10.35 -2.11
C THR A 88 -10.60 11.34 -2.37
N MET A 89 -10.43 11.79 -3.61
CA MET A 89 -9.47 12.86 -3.93
C MET A 89 -9.85 14.17 -3.22
N ASN A 90 -11.13 14.52 -3.18
CA ASN A 90 -11.59 15.70 -2.44
C ASN A 90 -11.28 15.59 -0.94
N TYR A 91 -11.55 14.44 -0.32
CA TYR A 91 -11.22 14.17 1.08
C TYR A 91 -9.72 14.29 1.34
N ILE A 92 -8.88 13.69 0.48
CA ILE A 92 -7.43 13.79 0.60
C ILE A 92 -7.00 15.26 0.52
N ILE A 93 -7.44 16.00 -0.50
CA ILE A 93 -7.05 17.41 -0.69
C ILE A 93 -7.51 18.30 0.47
N SER A 94 -8.73 18.09 0.99
CA SER A 94 -9.25 18.89 2.11
C SER A 94 -8.51 18.66 3.43
N ASN A 95 -7.87 17.50 3.58
CA ASN A 95 -7.09 17.12 4.78
C ASN A 95 -5.60 17.53 4.69
N TYR A 96 -5.20 18.27 3.66
CA TYR A 96 -3.85 18.80 3.57
C TYR A 96 -3.61 19.93 4.56
N ASN A 97 -2.62 19.76 5.45
CA ASN A 97 -2.23 20.80 6.39
C ASN A 97 -1.29 21.81 5.71
N GLN A 98 -1.80 23.02 5.42
CA GLN A 98 -1.03 24.06 4.74
C GLN A 98 0.20 24.55 5.52
N THR A 99 0.13 24.57 6.86
CA THR A 99 1.21 25.07 7.72
C THR A 99 2.36 24.06 7.83
N LYS A 100 2.02 22.77 8.02
CA LYS A 100 3.00 21.69 8.11
C LYS A 100 3.43 21.18 6.73
N SER A 101 2.67 21.53 5.69
CA SER A 101 2.81 21.03 4.34
C SER A 101 2.72 19.51 4.23
N THR A 102 1.83 18.86 4.99
CA THR A 102 1.73 17.40 5.07
C THR A 102 0.29 16.93 5.23
N TRP A 103 0.10 15.62 5.08
CA TRP A 103 -1.11 14.91 5.47
C TRP A 103 -0.82 14.07 6.69
N ARG A 104 -1.59 14.28 7.77
CA ARG A 104 -1.51 13.41 8.93
C ARG A 104 -2.19 12.07 8.60
N LEU A 105 -1.51 10.95 8.83
CA LEU A 105 -2.03 9.62 8.47
C LEU A 105 -3.36 9.31 9.15
N LEU A 106 -3.44 9.62 10.45
CA LEU A 106 -4.61 9.39 11.28
C LEU A 106 -5.20 10.73 11.75
N PRO A 107 -6.53 10.86 11.86
CA PRO A 107 -7.13 12.00 12.55
C PRO A 107 -6.73 12.00 14.04
N GLU A 108 -6.81 13.17 14.68
CA GLU A 108 -6.67 13.30 16.14
C GLU A 108 -7.97 12.81 16.79
N ILE A 109 -8.06 11.49 16.99
CA ILE A 109 -9.18 10.84 17.67
C ILE A 109 -8.70 10.18 18.98
N GLU A 110 -9.65 9.70 19.78
CA GLU A 110 -9.33 9.00 21.03
C GLU A 110 -8.47 7.74 20.79
N GLU A 111 -7.45 7.53 21.63
CA GLU A 111 -6.55 6.36 21.62
C GLU A 111 -7.29 5.03 21.91
N ASN A 112 -8.59 5.09 22.26
CA ASN A 112 -9.38 3.94 22.70
C ASN A 112 -9.78 2.98 21.56
N TYR A 113 -9.66 3.39 20.30
CA TYR A 113 -9.89 2.50 19.17
C TYR A 113 -8.79 1.44 19.08
N ALA A 114 -9.11 0.20 18.70
CA ALA A 114 -8.09 -0.82 18.54
C ALA A 114 -7.16 -0.50 17.36
N HIS A 115 -5.86 -0.56 17.60
CA HIS A 115 -4.83 -0.33 16.59
C HIS A 115 -3.49 -0.98 16.94
N ALA A 116 -2.65 -1.16 15.94
CA ALA A 116 -1.26 -1.57 16.13
C ALA A 116 -0.40 -0.48 16.78
N PRO A 117 0.66 -0.83 17.54
CA PRO A 117 1.41 0.13 18.38
C PRO A 117 2.13 1.25 17.62
N TRP A 118 2.39 1.09 16.32
CA TRP A 118 2.95 2.17 15.48
C TRP A 118 1.94 3.28 15.16
N TRP A 119 0.64 3.02 15.36
CA TRP A 119 -0.44 3.98 15.18
C TRP A 119 -0.75 4.82 16.44
N ASN A 120 -0.03 4.60 17.54
CA ASN A 120 -0.23 5.34 18.80
C ASN A 120 -0.06 6.86 18.61
N GLN A 121 -1.05 7.63 19.04
CA GLN A 121 -1.12 9.08 18.75
C GLN A 121 0.05 9.87 19.36
N ASN A 122 0.56 9.45 20.52
CA ASN A 122 1.60 10.18 21.25
C ASN A 122 2.99 10.18 20.59
N LYS A 123 3.21 9.32 19.60
CA LYS A 123 4.48 9.19 18.87
C LYS A 123 4.30 9.20 17.36
N LEU A 124 3.06 9.24 16.86
CA LEU A 124 2.74 9.07 15.45
C LEU A 124 3.57 9.98 14.54
N GLU A 125 3.67 11.27 14.86
CA GLU A 125 4.48 12.21 14.09
C GLU A 125 5.94 11.78 14.01
N LYS A 126 6.55 11.36 15.12
CA LYS A 126 7.96 10.95 15.13
C LYS A 126 8.17 9.63 14.41
N THR A 127 7.28 8.66 14.61
CA THR A 127 7.32 7.34 13.97
C THR A 127 7.35 7.47 12.45
N PHE A 128 6.57 8.41 11.89
CA PHE A 128 6.45 8.61 10.45
C PHE A 128 7.19 9.86 9.94
N ASN A 129 8.26 10.27 10.62
CA ASN A 129 9.12 11.40 10.24
C ASN A 129 8.31 12.65 9.83
N PHE A 130 7.36 13.03 10.69
CA PHE A 130 6.43 14.14 10.54
C PHE A 130 5.63 14.13 9.22
N PHE A 131 5.42 12.95 8.65
CA PHE A 131 4.69 12.69 7.41
C PHE A 131 5.28 13.40 6.19
N ILE A 132 6.60 13.66 6.22
CA ILE A 132 7.30 14.35 5.13
C ILE A 132 7.24 13.51 3.85
N GLU A 133 7.42 12.20 3.96
CA GLU A 133 7.37 11.26 2.83
C GLU A 133 6.10 10.40 2.83
N ASN A 134 5.83 9.70 3.92
CA ASN A 134 4.62 8.88 4.08
C ASN A 134 3.52 9.69 4.76
N PRO A 135 2.41 10.07 4.09
CA PRO A 135 1.94 9.60 2.78
C PRO A 135 2.12 10.63 1.63
N LYS A 136 2.79 11.76 1.86
CA LYS A 136 2.95 12.86 0.89
C LYS A 136 3.36 12.39 -0.51
N VAL A 137 4.37 11.53 -0.61
CA VAL A 137 4.92 11.07 -1.90
C VAL A 137 3.89 10.25 -2.68
N LYS A 138 3.18 9.35 -1.99
CA LYS A 138 2.10 8.55 -2.58
C LYS A 138 0.93 9.40 -3.02
N ILE A 139 0.52 10.38 -2.20
CA ILE A 139 -0.51 11.36 -2.55
C ILE A 139 -0.10 12.22 -3.77
N CYS A 140 1.18 12.60 -3.86
CA CYS A 140 1.72 13.25 -5.05
C CYS A 140 1.51 12.36 -6.29
N GLY A 141 1.75 11.06 -6.17
CA GLY A 141 1.41 10.09 -7.22
C GLY A 141 -0.06 10.15 -7.65
N TYR A 142 -1.00 10.22 -6.72
CA TYR A 142 -2.44 10.32 -7.05
C TYR A 142 -2.80 11.62 -7.76
N LEU A 143 -2.20 12.73 -7.32
CA LEU A 143 -2.37 14.03 -7.97
C LEU A 143 -1.95 14.00 -9.44
N PHE A 144 -0.86 13.31 -9.78
CA PHE A 144 -0.43 13.10 -11.17
C PHE A 144 -1.15 11.95 -11.88
N HIS A 145 -1.76 11.01 -11.15
CA HIS A 145 -2.61 9.99 -11.75
C HIS A 145 -3.93 10.60 -12.24
N TYR A 146 -4.54 11.47 -11.43
CA TYR A 146 -5.81 12.17 -11.71
C TYR A 146 -5.62 13.70 -11.78
N PRO A 147 -4.95 14.23 -12.81
CA PRO A 147 -4.59 15.66 -12.88
C PRO A 147 -5.78 16.60 -13.03
N THR A 148 -6.96 16.10 -13.39
CA THR A 148 -8.19 16.91 -13.49
C THR A 148 -8.84 17.17 -12.13
N LEU A 149 -8.49 16.41 -11.08
CA LEU A 149 -9.11 16.47 -9.75
C LEU A 149 -8.37 17.40 -8.77
N SER A 150 -7.41 18.19 -9.25
CA SER A 150 -6.70 19.19 -8.45
C SER A 150 -6.27 20.36 -9.33
N SER A 151 -5.84 21.47 -8.72
CA SER A 151 -5.23 22.56 -9.48
C SER A 151 -3.77 22.23 -9.83
N GLU A 152 -3.34 22.62 -11.02
CA GLU A 152 -1.95 22.45 -11.45
C GLU A 152 -0.96 23.12 -10.47
N LYS A 153 -1.30 24.31 -9.99
CA LYS A 153 -0.51 25.03 -8.97
C LYS A 153 -0.31 24.19 -7.71
N PHE A 154 -1.36 23.55 -7.21
CA PHE A 154 -1.27 22.69 -6.03
C PHE A 154 -0.42 21.44 -6.30
N ARG A 155 -0.65 20.75 -7.43
CA ARG A 155 0.14 19.57 -7.77
C ARG A 155 1.63 19.87 -7.92
N ASN A 156 1.98 20.95 -8.62
CA ASN A 156 3.37 21.33 -8.83
C ASN A 156 4.03 21.78 -7.52
N LYS A 157 3.29 22.42 -6.61
CA LYS A 157 3.77 22.72 -5.25
C LYS A 157 4.20 21.43 -4.53
N ILE A 158 3.29 20.44 -4.46
CA ILE A 158 3.55 19.17 -3.77
C ILE A 158 4.69 18.42 -4.44
N LEU A 159 4.75 18.40 -5.78
CA LEU A 159 5.85 17.75 -6.50
C LEU A 159 7.20 18.36 -6.17
N ASN A 160 7.30 19.70 -6.20
CA ASN A 160 8.56 20.38 -5.89
C ASN A 160 9.02 20.08 -4.46
N GLU A 161 8.11 20.06 -3.49
CA GLU A 161 8.46 19.68 -2.11
C GLU A 161 8.95 18.23 -2.01
N VAL A 162 8.32 17.29 -2.73
CA VAL A 162 8.76 15.89 -2.79
C VAL A 162 10.15 15.80 -3.41
N LEU A 163 10.41 16.51 -4.51
CA LEU A 163 11.71 16.48 -5.18
C LEU A 163 12.82 17.16 -4.36
N ASP A 164 12.51 18.29 -3.70
CA ASP A 164 13.44 18.99 -2.82
C ASP A 164 13.87 18.13 -1.62
N TYR A 165 12.98 17.26 -1.13
CA TYR A 165 13.32 16.29 -0.09
C TYR A 165 14.05 15.08 -0.67
N LEU A 166 13.60 14.55 -1.81
CA LEU A 166 14.21 13.41 -2.50
C LEU A 166 15.69 13.64 -2.85
N ASP A 167 16.04 14.88 -3.19
CA ASP A 167 17.42 15.28 -3.48
C ASP A 167 18.33 15.20 -2.24
N LYS A 168 17.79 15.52 -1.06
CA LYS A 168 18.53 15.63 0.20
C LYS A 168 18.55 14.35 1.02
N ARG A 169 17.58 13.44 0.82
CA ARG A 169 17.49 12.20 1.59
C ARG A 169 18.66 11.26 1.28
N ASP A 170 19.01 10.41 2.23
CA ASP A 170 19.96 9.33 2.02
C ASP A 170 19.38 8.22 1.11
N THR A 171 20.06 7.09 0.98
CA THR A 171 19.58 5.96 0.16
C THR A 171 18.89 4.88 0.98
N GLU A 172 19.12 4.81 2.30
CA GLU A 172 18.38 3.90 3.17
C GLU A 172 16.88 4.24 3.16
N ALA A 173 16.04 3.21 3.07
CA ALA A 173 14.60 3.36 2.94
C ALA A 173 13.86 2.15 3.53
N SER A 174 12.80 2.45 4.26
CA SER A 174 11.79 1.50 4.72
C SER A 174 10.91 0.98 3.57
N VAL A 175 10.13 -0.07 3.86
CA VAL A 175 9.13 -0.62 2.95
C VAL A 175 8.16 0.46 2.46
N ASP A 176 7.60 1.24 3.39
CA ASP A 176 6.63 2.29 3.07
C ASP A 176 7.20 3.36 2.14
N GLU A 177 8.44 3.79 2.37
CA GLU A 177 9.09 4.81 1.53
C GLU A 177 9.26 4.30 0.09
N ILE A 178 9.76 3.06 -0.08
CA ILE A 178 9.91 2.44 -1.40
C ILE A 178 8.56 2.32 -2.10
N LEU A 179 7.52 1.84 -1.41
CA LEU A 179 6.18 1.72 -1.99
C LEU A 179 5.60 3.09 -2.38
N ASN A 180 5.82 4.12 -1.56
CA ASN A 180 5.35 5.48 -1.84
C ASN A 180 6.01 6.08 -3.09
N TYR A 181 7.34 5.98 -3.23
CA TYR A 181 8.03 6.45 -4.44
C TYR A 181 7.72 5.61 -5.66
N THR A 182 7.49 4.31 -5.50
CA THR A 182 7.05 3.44 -6.60
C THR A 182 5.67 3.86 -7.11
N ARG A 183 4.73 4.18 -6.21
CA ARG A 183 3.41 4.72 -6.61
C ARG A 183 3.53 6.06 -7.33
N LEU A 184 4.42 6.96 -6.87
CA LEU A 184 4.71 8.21 -7.58
C LEU A 184 5.25 7.93 -8.99
N PHE A 185 6.29 7.11 -9.10
CA PHE A 185 6.94 6.75 -10.36
C PHE A 185 5.94 6.16 -11.39
N ASN A 186 5.03 5.30 -10.92
CA ASN A 186 4.02 4.64 -11.76
C ASN A 186 2.81 5.53 -12.11
N SER A 187 2.74 6.78 -11.64
CA SER A 187 1.62 7.67 -11.98
C SER A 187 1.61 8.01 -13.48
N LYS A 188 0.40 8.06 -14.06
CA LYS A 188 0.18 8.16 -15.51
C LYS A 188 0.77 9.45 -16.11
N ASN A 189 0.57 10.59 -15.44
CA ASN A 189 0.91 11.90 -15.99
C ASN A 189 2.14 12.56 -15.35
N LEU A 190 3.00 11.81 -14.65
CA LEU A 190 4.25 12.37 -14.11
C LEU A 190 5.19 12.78 -15.25
N PRO A 191 5.77 14.00 -15.24
CA PRO A 191 6.70 14.45 -16.28
C PRO A 191 7.88 13.49 -16.45
N LEU A 192 8.33 13.27 -17.69
CA LEU A 192 9.39 12.29 -17.99
C LEU A 192 10.70 12.56 -17.24
N GLU A 193 11.14 13.83 -17.16
CA GLU A 193 12.34 14.22 -16.41
C GLU A 193 12.22 13.90 -14.91
N VAL A 194 11.02 14.05 -14.37
CA VAL A 194 10.70 13.73 -12.99
C VAL A 194 10.70 12.21 -12.80
N LYS A 195 10.11 11.44 -13.72
CA LYS A 195 10.20 9.98 -13.73
C LYS A 195 11.64 9.49 -13.75
N HIS A 196 12.51 10.11 -14.54
CA HIS A 196 13.94 9.77 -14.58
C HIS A 196 14.63 10.07 -13.25
N THR A 197 14.39 11.23 -12.65
CA THR A 197 14.93 11.61 -11.34
C THR A 197 14.48 10.65 -10.24
N VAL A 198 13.17 10.36 -10.15
CA VAL A 198 12.62 9.43 -9.17
C VAL A 198 13.16 8.01 -9.39
N LYS A 199 13.23 7.53 -10.64
CA LYS A 199 13.79 6.22 -10.97
C LYS A 199 15.26 6.10 -10.55
N LYS A 200 16.08 7.12 -10.84
CA LYS A 200 17.50 7.13 -10.45
C LYS A 200 17.66 6.98 -8.94
N LYS A 201 16.86 7.70 -8.15
CA LYS A 201 16.91 7.63 -6.69
C LYS A 201 16.35 6.31 -6.15
N LEU A 202 15.24 5.81 -6.72
CA LEU A 202 14.70 4.48 -6.41
C LEU A 202 15.74 3.38 -6.65
N ASN A 203 16.47 3.40 -7.77
CA ASN A 203 17.53 2.42 -8.03
C ASN A 203 18.56 2.39 -6.88
N GLN A 204 18.99 3.55 -6.40
CA GLN A 204 19.93 3.66 -5.28
C GLN A 204 19.30 3.13 -3.98
N MET A 205 18.06 3.51 -3.70
CA MET A 205 17.36 3.09 -2.49
C MET A 205 17.14 1.57 -2.43
N ILE A 206 16.78 0.98 -3.56
CA ILE A 206 16.57 -0.46 -3.72
C ILE A 206 17.88 -1.21 -3.45
N ILE A 207 18.98 -0.79 -4.10
CA ILE A 207 20.30 -1.43 -3.91
C ILE A 207 20.76 -1.35 -2.46
N THR A 208 20.52 -0.22 -1.77
CA THR A 208 20.92 -0.05 -0.37
C THR A 208 20.04 -0.83 0.61
N SER A 209 18.73 -0.91 0.36
CA SER A 209 17.76 -1.26 1.41
C SER A 209 17.15 -2.65 1.28
N VAL A 210 17.23 -3.30 0.11
CA VAL A 210 16.66 -4.64 -0.07
C VAL A 210 17.46 -5.65 0.75
N GLU A 211 16.77 -6.35 1.65
CA GLU A 211 17.37 -7.41 2.44
C GLU A 211 17.58 -8.63 1.55
N SER A 212 18.84 -9.06 1.45
CA SER A 212 19.27 -10.17 0.59
C SER A 212 19.46 -11.47 1.36
N ASN A 213 19.50 -11.44 2.70
CA ASN A 213 19.62 -12.62 3.53
C ASN A 213 18.23 -13.29 3.75
N PRO A 214 18.02 -14.53 3.26
CA PRO A 214 16.77 -15.25 3.46
C PRO A 214 16.37 -15.47 4.92
N GLU A 215 17.34 -15.60 5.83
CA GLU A 215 17.08 -15.82 7.26
C GLU A 215 16.32 -14.67 7.92
N LYS A 216 16.44 -13.46 7.35
CA LYS A 216 15.76 -12.25 7.85
C LYS A 216 14.41 -11.98 7.20
N TRP A 217 14.03 -12.74 6.16
CA TRP A 217 12.74 -12.54 5.50
C TRP A 217 11.53 -12.98 6.34
N GLY A 218 11.76 -13.65 7.48
CA GLY A 218 10.74 -13.85 8.50
C GLY A 218 10.44 -12.60 9.33
N GLU A 219 11.35 -11.62 9.36
CA GLU A 219 11.26 -10.38 10.13
C GLU A 219 10.76 -9.20 9.27
N TYR A 220 10.51 -8.05 9.90
CA TYR A 220 10.14 -6.83 9.18
C TYR A 220 11.35 -6.29 8.42
N CYS A 221 11.36 -6.46 7.10
CA CYS A 221 12.39 -5.97 6.20
C CYS A 221 11.82 -5.67 4.80
N LEU A 222 12.58 -4.93 3.99
CA LEU A 222 12.27 -4.74 2.57
C LEU A 222 12.71 -5.97 1.78
N LYS A 223 11.77 -6.85 1.46
CA LYS A 223 12.04 -8.04 0.63
C LYS A 223 12.11 -7.67 -0.85
N PRO A 224 12.84 -8.45 -1.67
CA PRO A 224 12.85 -8.29 -3.13
C PRO A 224 11.45 -8.18 -3.77
N ILE A 225 10.50 -9.01 -3.35
CA ILE A 225 9.12 -9.02 -3.85
C ILE A 225 8.28 -7.79 -3.47
N ASN A 226 8.73 -6.98 -2.50
CA ASN A 226 8.08 -5.69 -2.22
C ASN A 226 8.44 -4.63 -3.27
N VAL A 227 9.55 -4.81 -3.98
CA VAL A 227 10.05 -3.88 -5.01
C VAL A 227 9.65 -4.33 -6.41
N VAL A 228 9.74 -5.62 -6.68
CA VAL A 228 9.53 -6.20 -8.00
C VAL A 228 8.35 -7.16 -7.95
N THR A 229 7.21 -6.72 -8.48
CA THR A 229 5.95 -7.45 -8.44
C THR A 229 5.53 -8.08 -9.77
N SER A 230 6.22 -7.76 -10.88
CA SER A 230 6.05 -8.43 -12.17
C SER A 230 7.34 -8.44 -12.98
N ILE A 231 7.40 -9.28 -14.03
CA ILE A 231 8.57 -9.41 -14.92
C ILE A 231 8.86 -8.12 -15.72
N GLU A 232 7.87 -7.25 -15.87
CA GLU A 232 7.97 -5.95 -16.55
C GLU A 232 8.51 -4.85 -15.64
N SER A 233 8.78 -5.13 -14.35
CA SER A 233 9.29 -4.13 -13.41
C SER A 233 10.59 -3.51 -13.94
N PRO A 234 10.69 -2.16 -13.98
CA PRO A 234 11.92 -1.50 -14.42
C PRO A 234 13.10 -1.67 -13.46
N PHE A 235 12.85 -2.30 -12.30
CA PHE A 235 13.83 -2.55 -11.25
C PHE A 235 14.29 -4.02 -11.20
N ILE A 236 13.72 -4.91 -12.02
CA ILE A 236 13.98 -6.36 -11.96
C ILE A 236 15.47 -6.70 -12.06
N ASN A 237 16.19 -6.09 -13.00
CA ASN A 237 17.61 -6.35 -13.24
C ASN A 237 18.52 -5.87 -12.11
N LEU A 238 18.03 -5.04 -11.18
CA LEU A 238 18.83 -4.58 -10.04
C LEU A 238 19.02 -5.69 -8.99
N ILE A 239 18.05 -6.59 -8.87
CA ILE A 239 17.93 -7.54 -7.75
C ILE A 239 17.43 -8.93 -8.18
N ILE A 240 17.60 -9.31 -9.46
CA ILE A 240 17.00 -10.54 -10.03
C ILE A 240 17.42 -11.81 -9.28
N GLU A 241 18.67 -11.88 -8.81
CA GLU A 241 19.18 -13.05 -8.07
C GLU A 241 18.50 -13.16 -6.69
N GLN A 242 18.42 -12.05 -5.97
CA GLN A 242 17.73 -11.96 -4.68
C GLN A 242 16.23 -12.21 -4.84
N LEU A 243 15.63 -11.70 -5.92
CA LEU A 243 14.22 -11.92 -6.25
C LEU A 243 13.91 -13.39 -6.49
N ASN A 244 14.70 -14.10 -7.30
CA ASN A 244 14.48 -15.52 -7.55
C ASN A 244 14.54 -16.34 -6.25
N THR A 245 15.54 -16.05 -5.41
CA THR A 245 15.70 -16.68 -4.10
C THR A 245 14.51 -16.36 -3.19
N ASN A 246 14.01 -15.12 -3.24
CA ASN A 246 12.87 -14.69 -2.44
C ASN A 246 11.54 -15.29 -2.93
N LEU A 247 11.34 -15.47 -4.23
CA LEU A 247 10.18 -16.17 -4.77
C LEU A 247 10.13 -17.63 -4.31
N ASP A 248 11.27 -18.33 -4.34
CA ASP A 248 11.36 -19.71 -3.85
C ASP A 248 11.11 -19.76 -2.33
N PHE A 249 11.64 -18.80 -1.56
CA PHE A 249 11.31 -18.66 -0.14
C PHE A 249 9.80 -18.51 0.11
N GLU A 250 9.10 -17.64 -0.62
CA GLU A 250 7.65 -17.46 -0.41
C GLU A 250 6.84 -18.71 -0.78
N ILE A 251 7.25 -19.44 -1.82
CA ILE A 251 6.66 -20.74 -2.21
C ILE A 251 6.81 -21.77 -1.08
N GLU A 252 8.00 -21.86 -0.49
CA GLU A 252 8.30 -22.80 0.60
C GLU A 252 7.63 -22.42 1.93
N ASN A 253 7.25 -21.15 2.10
CA ASN A 253 6.67 -20.61 3.33
C ASN A 253 5.15 -20.34 3.24
N GLN A 254 4.44 -20.95 2.29
CA GLN A 254 2.98 -21.01 2.36
C GLN A 254 2.55 -21.86 3.56
N ASN A 255 1.63 -21.36 4.39
CA ASN A 255 1.10 -22.10 5.53
C ASN A 255 0.33 -23.35 5.09
N SER A 256 0.19 -24.31 6.01
CA SER A 256 -0.55 -25.56 5.75
C SER A 256 -2.02 -25.35 5.36
N ASP A 257 -2.66 -24.26 5.83
CA ASP A 257 -4.03 -23.84 5.50
C ASP A 257 -4.13 -23.08 4.17
N GLY A 258 -3.00 -22.85 3.48
CA GLY A 258 -2.91 -22.13 2.21
C GLY A 258 -2.64 -20.64 2.30
N SER A 259 -2.63 -20.06 3.50
CA SER A 259 -2.38 -18.63 3.68
C SER A 259 -0.90 -18.26 3.68
N TRP A 260 -0.63 -16.98 3.47
CA TRP A 260 0.53 -16.29 4.05
C TRP A 260 0.03 -15.39 5.17
N SER A 261 0.79 -15.29 6.27
CA SER A 261 0.40 -14.53 7.46
C SER A 261 1.29 -13.30 7.68
N PRO A 262 0.80 -12.24 8.34
CA PRO A 262 1.64 -11.11 8.72
C PRO A 262 2.76 -11.58 9.67
N ASN A 263 3.92 -10.92 9.58
CA ASN A 263 5.07 -11.16 10.46
C ASN A 263 5.12 -10.22 11.68
N TRP A 264 4.07 -9.42 11.89
CA TRP A 264 3.86 -8.60 13.07
C TRP A 264 2.73 -9.13 13.96
N ASN A 265 2.60 -8.57 15.16
CA ASN A 265 1.58 -8.94 16.14
C ASN A 265 1.33 -7.81 17.15
N TRP A 266 0.05 -7.49 17.40
CA TRP A 266 -0.37 -6.55 18.45
C TRP A 266 -1.43 -7.11 19.41
N ALA A 267 -1.53 -8.44 19.53
CA ALA A 267 -2.41 -9.16 20.45
C ALA A 267 -2.24 -8.76 21.93
N ASN A 268 -1.04 -8.30 22.30
CA ASN A 268 -0.73 -7.90 23.67
C ASN A 268 -1.55 -6.67 24.13
N THR A 269 -2.02 -5.85 23.19
CA THR A 269 -2.82 -4.65 23.49
C THR A 269 -4.30 -4.91 23.23
N PHE A 270 -4.64 -5.52 22.09
CA PHE A 270 -6.02 -5.72 21.64
C PHE A 270 -6.19 -7.15 21.06
N PRO A 271 -6.28 -8.19 21.90
CA PRO A 271 -6.19 -9.58 21.45
C PRO A 271 -7.35 -10.04 20.56
N LYS A 272 -8.56 -9.53 20.81
CA LYS A 272 -9.76 -9.89 20.04
C LYS A 272 -9.71 -9.25 18.65
N GLU A 273 -9.37 -7.98 18.60
CA GLU A 273 -9.30 -7.19 17.38
C GLU A 273 -8.11 -7.64 16.53
N TRP A 274 -6.98 -8.01 17.15
CA TRP A 274 -5.85 -8.61 16.45
C TRP A 274 -6.23 -9.92 15.77
N SER A 275 -7.04 -10.76 16.42
CA SER A 275 -7.47 -12.03 15.82
C SER A 275 -8.27 -11.82 14.54
N ALA A 276 -9.09 -10.76 14.48
CA ALA A 276 -9.78 -10.35 13.27
C ALA A 276 -8.79 -9.77 12.24
N ALA A 277 -7.99 -8.77 12.64
CA ALA A 277 -7.02 -8.10 11.75
C ALA A 277 -6.01 -9.07 11.15
N LYS A 278 -5.52 -10.06 11.91
CA LYS A 278 -4.61 -11.11 11.42
C LYS A 278 -5.25 -11.90 10.28
N ARG A 279 -6.52 -12.30 10.42
CA ARG A 279 -7.23 -13.05 9.36
C ARG A 279 -7.43 -12.17 8.11
N GLU A 280 -7.75 -10.90 8.30
CA GLU A 280 -7.90 -9.93 7.21
C GLU A 280 -6.57 -9.72 6.47
N TRP A 281 -5.47 -9.49 7.21
CA TRP A 281 -4.12 -9.42 6.67
C TRP A 281 -3.69 -10.69 5.96
N SER A 282 -3.98 -11.86 6.53
CA SER A 282 -3.68 -13.13 5.86
C SER A 282 -4.39 -13.25 4.51
N GLY A 283 -5.63 -12.77 4.40
CA GLY A 283 -6.34 -12.69 3.11
C GLY A 283 -5.65 -11.76 2.11
N ILE A 284 -5.28 -10.56 2.54
CA ILE A 284 -4.58 -9.55 1.72
C ILE A 284 -3.24 -10.10 1.23
N ILE A 285 -2.38 -10.56 2.14
CA ILE A 285 -1.04 -11.06 1.82
C ILE A 285 -1.13 -12.30 0.93
N THR A 286 -2.09 -13.21 1.18
CA THR A 286 -2.29 -14.38 0.32
C THR A 286 -2.64 -13.95 -1.10
N LEU A 287 -3.55 -12.99 -1.28
CA LEU A 287 -3.90 -12.48 -2.61
C LEU A 287 -2.69 -11.82 -3.29
N GLU A 288 -1.92 -11.01 -2.57
CA GLU A 288 -0.70 -10.39 -3.09
C GLU A 288 0.32 -11.44 -3.55
N ARG A 289 0.49 -12.53 -2.78
CA ARG A 289 1.40 -13.64 -3.13
C ARG A 289 0.92 -14.41 -4.34
N LEU A 290 -0.39 -14.68 -4.45
CA LEU A 290 -0.93 -15.32 -5.65
C LEU A 290 -0.71 -14.47 -6.90
N LYS A 291 -1.00 -13.15 -6.83
CA LYS A 291 -0.78 -12.22 -7.96
C LYS A 291 0.68 -12.23 -8.38
N LEU A 292 1.59 -12.08 -7.41
CA LEU A 292 3.03 -12.11 -7.62
C LEU A 292 3.47 -13.41 -8.30
N LEU A 293 3.12 -14.57 -7.73
CA LEU A 293 3.57 -15.86 -8.25
C LEU A 293 3.03 -16.12 -9.66
N ARG A 294 1.80 -15.69 -9.97
CA ARG A 294 1.23 -15.75 -11.32
C ARG A 294 2.05 -14.90 -12.30
N ASP A 295 2.36 -13.67 -11.94
CA ASP A 295 3.13 -12.75 -12.81
C ASP A 295 4.56 -13.28 -13.09
N PHE A 296 5.09 -14.18 -12.25
CA PHE A 296 6.36 -14.89 -12.45
C PHE A 296 6.21 -16.33 -12.98
N ASN A 297 5.01 -16.76 -13.41
CA ASN A 297 4.71 -18.11 -13.90
C ASN A 297 5.12 -19.23 -12.92
N LYS A 298 4.96 -18.99 -11.61
CA LYS A 298 5.25 -19.96 -10.54
C LYS A 298 4.01 -20.72 -10.04
N ILE A 299 2.83 -20.39 -10.57
CA ILE A 299 1.53 -21.04 -10.32
C ILE A 299 0.67 -21.04 -11.57
#